data_AF-A0A522M605-F1
#
_entry.id   AF-A0A522M605-F1
#
_cell.length_a   1.000
_cell.length_b   1.000
_cell.length_c   1.000
_cell.angle_alpha   90.00
_cell.angle_beta   90.00
_cell.angle_gamma   90.00
#
_symmetry.space_group_name_H-M   'P 1'
#
loop_
_entity.id
_entity.type
_entity.pdbx_description
1 polymer ?
#
loop_
_entity_poly.entity_id
_entity_poly.type
_entity_poly.pdbx_seq_one_letter_code
_entity_poly.pdbx_strand_id
1 'polypeptide(L)'
;MPSLVTICKDGDDLAARAADLVIRAVQAAIRARGRAMLALAGGATPKATYGLLAQPARRSRIEWARTYLFFGDERFVSPDDPSSNFAMVQRTLLAPGPVPGGHAFPVATQLATAAAAAAAYAATLAEAFGIGQADGPPRFDLILLGLGEDGHTASLFPGAASLAVTDRWVVASPPGATPPLVERITLTFPVFNAAREALFLVSGENKAEALRDVLEGQPTREQRPAAWVRPVDGTLTWLVDEAAASRLTRSG
;
A
#
# COMPACT_ATOMS: atom_id res chain seq x y z
N MET A 1 -4.67 -9.36 16.62
CA MET A 1 -3.26 -9.56 17.01
C MET A 1 -2.65 -8.20 17.32
N PRO A 2 -1.70 -8.07 18.28
CA PRO A 2 -1.06 -6.77 18.52
C PRO A 2 -0.27 -6.35 17.28
N SER A 3 -0.48 -5.12 16.83
CA SER A 3 0.32 -4.51 15.77
C SER A 3 1.75 -4.28 16.26
N LEU A 4 2.75 -4.71 15.49
CA LEU A 4 4.14 -4.44 15.81
C LEU A 4 4.50 -3.00 15.39
N VAL A 5 4.83 -2.14 16.34
CA VAL A 5 5.33 -0.78 16.06
C VAL A 5 6.85 -0.80 16.17
N THR A 6 7.53 -0.35 15.13
CA THR A 6 8.99 -0.16 15.12
C THR A 6 9.29 1.30 14.82
N ILE A 7 9.94 1.97 15.78
CA ILE A 7 10.37 3.35 15.64
C ILE A 7 11.77 3.36 15.01
N CYS A 8 11.88 4.04 13.87
CA CYS A 8 13.10 4.29 13.11
C CYS A 8 13.63 5.67 13.47
N LYS A 9 14.93 5.89 13.32
CA LYS A 9 15.54 7.18 13.67
C LYS A 9 14.94 8.35 12.88
N ASP A 10 14.82 8.18 11.57
CA ASP A 10 14.35 9.19 10.62
C ASP A 10 13.75 8.52 9.39
N GLY A 11 13.29 9.32 8.42
CA GLY A 11 12.70 8.83 7.17
C GLY A 11 13.66 7.98 6.32
N ASP A 12 14.97 8.19 6.42
CA ASP A 12 15.97 7.44 5.65
C ASP A 12 16.20 6.04 6.26
N ASP A 13 16.34 5.95 7.59
CA ASP A 13 16.37 4.67 8.32
C ASP A 13 15.07 3.88 8.08
N LEU A 14 13.92 4.57 8.11
CA LEU A 14 12.63 3.96 7.81
C LEU A 14 12.60 3.36 6.40
N ALA A 15 12.98 4.13 5.38
CA ALA A 15 13.00 3.64 4.00
C ALA A 15 13.98 2.46 3.81
N ALA A 16 15.14 2.49 4.47
CA ALA A 16 16.11 1.40 4.43
C ALA A 16 15.56 0.13 5.06
N ARG A 17 14.96 0.23 6.25
CA ARG A 17 14.30 -0.91 6.90
C ARG A 17 13.14 -1.44 6.07
N ALA A 18 12.29 -0.57 5.53
CA ALA A 18 11.19 -0.95 4.65
C ALA A 18 11.68 -1.75 3.44
N ALA A 19 12.78 -1.32 2.81
CA ALA A 19 13.37 -2.04 1.68
C ALA A 19 13.83 -3.46 2.09
N ASP A 20 14.46 -3.60 3.26
CA ASP A 20 14.88 -4.91 3.76
C ASP A 20 13.69 -5.79 4.18
N LEU A 21 12.59 -5.22 4.71
CA LEU A 21 11.35 -5.96 4.95
C LEU A 21 10.72 -6.46 3.64
N VAL A 22 10.70 -5.64 2.58
CA VAL A 22 10.19 -6.02 1.25
C VAL A 22 11.00 -7.19 0.69
N ILE A 23 12.33 -7.12 0.73
CA ILE A 23 13.20 -8.21 0.27
C ILE A 23 12.90 -9.50 1.03
N ARG A 24 12.79 -9.43 2.36
CA ARG A 24 12.44 -10.60 3.18
C ARG A 24 11.09 -11.18 2.78
N ALA A 25 10.06 -10.35 2.66
CA ALA A 25 8.69 -10.78 2.32
C ALA A 25 8.65 -11.47 0.95
N VAL A 26 9.33 -10.89 -0.05
CA VAL A 26 9.46 -11.50 -1.39
C VAL A 26 10.11 -12.87 -1.31
N GLN A 27 11.28 -12.97 -0.68
CA GLN A 27 12.02 -14.22 -0.58
C GLN A 27 11.23 -15.29 0.18
N ALA A 28 10.54 -14.91 1.25
CA ALA A 28 9.69 -15.81 2.01
C ALA A 28 8.49 -16.30 1.19
N ALA A 29 7.87 -15.40 0.42
CA ALA A 29 6.75 -15.75 -0.45
C ALA A 29 7.15 -16.70 -1.57
N ILE A 30 8.25 -16.42 -2.26
CA ILE A 30 8.75 -17.27 -3.34
C ILE A 30 9.13 -18.65 -2.81
N ARG A 31 9.83 -18.74 -1.67
CA ARG A 31 10.16 -20.04 -1.05
C ARG A 31 8.92 -20.86 -0.71
N ALA A 32 7.87 -20.22 -0.23
CA ALA A 32 6.67 -20.91 0.24
C ALA A 32 5.63 -21.19 -0.88
N ARG A 33 5.58 -20.37 -1.93
CA ARG A 33 4.48 -20.33 -2.90
C ARG A 33 4.94 -20.21 -4.36
N GLY A 34 6.24 -20.16 -4.62
CA GLY A 34 6.82 -20.07 -5.95
C GLY A 34 6.71 -18.69 -6.64
N ARG A 35 5.99 -17.74 -6.03
CA ARG A 35 5.82 -16.35 -6.47
C ARG A 35 5.59 -15.42 -5.27
N ALA A 36 5.79 -14.11 -5.47
CA ALA A 36 5.46 -13.05 -4.51
C ALA A 36 4.47 -12.06 -5.14
N MET A 37 3.36 -11.80 -4.47
CA MET A 37 2.31 -10.86 -4.88
C MET A 37 2.32 -9.63 -3.95
N LEU A 38 2.72 -8.46 -4.46
CA LEU A 38 2.90 -7.25 -3.66
C LEU A 38 1.95 -6.14 -4.11
N ALA A 39 1.29 -5.47 -3.18
CA ALA A 39 0.62 -4.20 -3.45
C ALA A 39 1.50 -3.04 -2.97
N LEU A 40 1.84 -2.16 -3.89
CA LEU A 40 2.67 -0.98 -3.69
C LEU A 40 1.82 0.23 -3.28
N ALA A 41 2.43 1.15 -2.57
CA ALA A 41 1.85 2.44 -2.18
C ALA A 41 2.51 3.62 -2.92
N GLY A 42 1.77 4.71 -3.05
CA GLY A 42 2.29 6.03 -3.37
C GLY A 42 2.82 6.80 -2.17
N GLY A 43 3.44 7.96 -2.42
CA GLY A 43 3.93 8.88 -1.38
C GLY A 43 5.46 8.92 -1.27
N ALA A 44 5.96 9.85 -0.45
CA ALA A 44 7.41 10.12 -0.35
C ALA A 44 8.19 8.96 0.26
N THR A 45 7.68 8.34 1.34
CA THR A 45 8.37 7.24 2.02
C THR A 45 8.41 5.95 1.17
N PRO A 46 7.32 5.51 0.51
CA PRO A 46 7.41 4.44 -0.48
C PRO A 46 8.36 4.77 -1.64
N LYS A 47 8.34 6.01 -2.17
CA LYS A 47 9.27 6.45 -3.23
C LYS A 47 10.74 6.28 -2.82
N ALA A 48 11.12 6.67 -1.60
CA ALA A 48 12.46 6.49 -1.07
C ALA A 48 12.82 4.99 -0.95
N THR A 49 11.88 4.19 -0.44
CA THR A 49 12.02 2.72 -0.33
C THR A 49 12.28 2.09 -1.70
N TYR A 50 11.54 2.48 -2.73
CA TYR A 50 11.70 1.97 -4.09
C TYR A 50 13.05 2.36 -4.71
N GLY A 51 13.51 3.60 -4.46
CA GLY A 51 14.85 4.03 -4.88
C GLY A 51 15.96 3.16 -4.27
N LEU A 52 15.82 2.76 -3.00
CA LEU A 52 16.76 1.83 -2.35
C LEU A 52 16.67 0.42 -2.92
N LEU A 53 15.46 -0.09 -3.19
CA LEU A 53 15.26 -1.41 -3.82
C LEU A 53 15.83 -1.49 -5.23
N ALA A 54 15.88 -0.37 -5.95
CA ALA A 54 16.45 -0.30 -7.30
C ALA A 54 17.98 -0.37 -7.33
N GLN A 55 18.66 -0.09 -6.20
CA GLN A 55 20.12 -0.13 -6.13
C GLN A 55 20.65 -1.57 -6.33
N PRO A 56 21.79 -1.77 -7.02
CA PRO A 56 22.30 -3.11 -7.34
C PRO A 56 22.40 -4.08 -6.16
N ALA A 57 22.84 -3.58 -4.99
CA ALA A 57 23.01 -4.37 -3.77
C ALA A 57 21.70 -4.96 -3.22
N ARG A 58 20.58 -4.25 -3.40
CA ARG A 58 19.25 -4.70 -2.97
C ARG A 58 18.49 -5.38 -4.09
N ARG A 59 18.58 -4.83 -5.30
CA ARG A 59 17.90 -5.34 -6.48
C ARG A 59 18.27 -6.80 -6.79
N SER A 60 19.53 -7.16 -6.63
CA SER A 60 20.04 -8.54 -6.83
C SER A 60 19.52 -9.55 -5.81
N ARG A 61 18.96 -9.10 -4.69
CA ARG A 61 18.37 -9.95 -3.64
C ARG A 61 16.90 -10.30 -3.93
N ILE A 62 16.31 -9.75 -5.01
CA ILE A 62 14.93 -9.96 -5.40
C ILE A 62 14.86 -10.77 -6.69
N GLU A 63 14.15 -11.89 -6.64
CA GLU A 63 13.83 -12.70 -7.82
C GLU A 63 12.67 -12.06 -8.60
N TRP A 64 12.98 -11.05 -9.41
CA TRP A 64 12.00 -10.26 -10.16
C TRP A 64 11.13 -11.09 -11.12
N ALA A 65 11.67 -12.15 -11.69
CA ALA A 65 10.91 -13.06 -12.57
C ALA A 65 9.77 -13.82 -11.85
N ARG A 66 9.72 -13.77 -10.52
CA ARG A 66 8.67 -14.40 -9.70
C ARG A 66 7.95 -13.38 -8.80
N THR A 67 8.22 -12.08 -8.99
CA THR A 67 7.63 -11.00 -8.21
C THR A 67 6.61 -10.24 -9.05
N TYR A 68 5.41 -10.07 -8.52
CA TYR A 68 4.27 -9.43 -9.15
C TYR A 68 3.87 -8.18 -8.36
N LEU A 69 3.79 -7.04 -9.04
CA LEU A 69 3.59 -5.71 -8.46
C LEU A 69 2.22 -5.16 -8.84
N PHE A 70 1.44 -4.82 -7.83
CA PHE A 70 0.12 -4.21 -7.91
C PHE A 70 0.12 -2.90 -7.11
N PHE A 71 -1.01 -2.21 -7.04
CA PHE A 71 -1.16 -0.91 -6.39
C PHE A 71 -2.32 -0.95 -5.41
N GLY A 72 -2.07 -0.49 -4.18
CA GLY A 72 -3.09 -0.37 -3.14
C GLY A 72 -4.16 0.68 -3.48
N ASP A 73 -3.72 1.75 -4.16
CA ASP A 73 -4.57 2.76 -4.77
C ASP A 73 -3.87 3.44 -5.95
N GLU A 74 -4.64 4.17 -6.74
CA GLU A 74 -4.13 5.04 -7.80
C GLU A 74 -5.03 6.27 -7.98
N ARG A 75 -4.40 7.33 -8.46
CA ARG A 75 -5.00 8.59 -8.83
C ARG A 75 -5.59 8.44 -10.23
N PHE A 76 -6.86 8.80 -10.41
CA PHE A 76 -7.50 8.72 -11.73
C PHE A 76 -7.06 9.90 -12.61
N VAL A 77 -5.82 9.79 -13.10
CA VAL A 77 -5.12 10.75 -13.95
C VAL A 77 -4.46 10.02 -15.11
N SER A 78 -3.89 10.78 -16.06
CA SER A 78 -3.10 10.18 -17.14
C SER A 78 -1.98 9.27 -16.57
N PRO A 79 -1.67 8.12 -17.21
CA PRO A 79 -0.60 7.23 -16.75
C PRO A 79 0.77 7.89 -16.58
N ASP A 80 1.05 8.97 -17.33
CA ASP A 80 2.31 9.72 -17.27
C ASP A 80 2.27 10.92 -16.30
N ASP A 81 1.13 11.17 -15.66
CA ASP A 81 0.96 12.29 -14.73
C ASP A 81 1.95 12.19 -13.56
N PRO A 82 2.61 13.30 -13.17
CA PRO A 82 3.53 13.30 -12.03
C PRO A 82 2.93 12.78 -10.72
N SER A 83 1.60 12.88 -10.58
CA SER A 83 0.82 12.45 -9.43
C SER A 83 0.44 10.97 -9.45
N SER A 84 0.66 10.24 -10.56
CA SER A 84 0.41 8.80 -10.63
C SER A 84 1.40 8.02 -9.76
N ASN A 85 0.86 7.09 -8.99
CA ASN A 85 1.63 6.12 -8.21
C ASN A 85 2.42 5.19 -9.13
N PHE A 86 1.82 4.73 -10.24
CA PHE A 86 2.50 3.93 -11.24
C PHE A 86 3.64 4.71 -11.90
N ALA A 87 3.43 5.95 -12.34
CA ALA A 87 4.48 6.76 -12.92
C ALA A 87 5.66 6.96 -11.95
N MET A 88 5.37 7.12 -10.66
CA MET A 88 6.40 7.19 -9.61
C MET A 88 7.17 5.87 -9.48
N VAL A 89 6.49 4.73 -9.43
CA VAL A 89 7.12 3.40 -9.37
C VAL A 89 7.93 3.11 -10.63
N GLN A 90 7.44 3.51 -11.81
CA GLN A 90 8.18 3.40 -13.06
C GLN A 90 9.51 4.13 -12.98
N ARG A 91 9.50 5.40 -12.57
CA ARG A 91 10.73 6.21 -12.48
C ARG A 91 11.71 5.71 -11.42
N THR A 92 11.20 5.23 -10.28
CA THR A 92 12.06 4.92 -9.11
C THR A 92 12.51 3.47 -9.02
N LEU A 93 11.65 2.52 -9.38
CA LEU A 93 11.92 1.09 -9.24
C LEU A 93 12.21 0.41 -10.57
N LEU A 94 11.43 0.73 -11.61
CA LEU A 94 11.39 -0.04 -12.85
C LEU A 94 12.33 0.50 -13.93
N ALA A 95 12.57 1.81 -14.00
CA ALA A 95 13.45 2.39 -15.01
C ALA A 95 14.90 1.89 -14.91
N PRO A 96 15.49 1.68 -13.71
CA PRO A 96 16.82 1.07 -13.59
C PRO A 96 16.87 -0.41 -14.00
N GLY A 97 15.71 -1.06 -14.11
CA GLY A 97 15.56 -2.43 -14.58
C GLY A 97 14.09 -2.86 -14.51
N PRO A 98 13.41 -3.12 -15.64
CA PRO A 98 12.02 -3.52 -15.59
C PRO A 98 11.87 -4.89 -14.92
N VAL A 99 10.69 -5.16 -14.37
CA VAL A 99 10.35 -6.51 -13.92
C VAL A 99 10.09 -7.38 -15.16
N PRO A 100 10.75 -8.53 -15.30
CA PRO A 100 10.52 -9.44 -16.43
C PRO A 100 9.06 -9.88 -16.52
N GLY A 101 8.60 -10.23 -17.73
CA GLY A 101 7.30 -10.86 -17.95
C GLY A 101 6.08 -9.93 -17.80
N GLY A 102 6.28 -8.61 -17.67
CA GLY A 102 5.17 -7.68 -17.50
C GLY A 102 4.47 -7.82 -16.14
N HIS A 103 5.16 -8.30 -15.10
CA HIS A 103 4.59 -8.51 -13.77
C HIS A 103 4.36 -7.21 -12.97
N ALA A 104 4.15 -6.08 -13.64
CA ALA A 104 3.71 -4.84 -13.02
C ALA A 104 2.34 -4.48 -13.60
N PHE A 105 1.33 -4.43 -12.73
CA PHE A 105 -0.08 -4.30 -13.11
C PHE A 105 -0.60 -2.91 -12.71
N PRO A 106 -0.46 -1.89 -13.56
CA PRO A 106 -1.01 -0.57 -13.31
C PRO A 106 -2.55 -0.60 -13.30
N VAL A 107 -3.15 0.37 -12.61
CA VAL A 107 -4.58 0.64 -12.77
C VAL A 107 -4.80 1.30 -14.13
N ALA A 108 -5.81 0.85 -14.89
CA ALA A 108 -6.13 1.38 -16.22
C ALA A 108 -6.84 2.75 -16.13
N THR A 109 -6.10 3.80 -15.78
CA THR A 109 -6.63 5.16 -15.55
C THR A 109 -7.02 5.91 -16.83
N GLN A 110 -6.74 5.36 -18.01
CA GLN A 110 -7.16 5.87 -19.30
C GLN A 110 -8.61 5.54 -19.68
N LEU A 111 -9.31 4.72 -18.86
CA LEU A 111 -10.71 4.41 -19.08
C LEU A 111 -11.60 5.64 -18.84
N ALA A 112 -12.88 5.56 -19.25
CA ALA A 112 -13.76 6.72 -19.23
C ALA A 112 -14.14 7.21 -17.81
N THR A 113 -14.15 6.34 -16.81
CA THR A 113 -14.55 6.67 -15.42
C THR A 113 -13.70 5.92 -14.40
N ALA A 114 -13.57 6.48 -13.19
CA ALA A 114 -12.89 5.80 -12.08
C ALA A 114 -13.57 4.48 -11.70
N ALA A 115 -14.90 4.41 -11.84
CA ALA A 115 -15.66 3.18 -11.62
C ALA A 115 -15.32 2.09 -12.65
N ALA A 116 -15.19 2.45 -13.94
CA ALA A 116 -14.74 1.51 -14.98
C ALA A 116 -13.30 1.05 -14.74
N ALA A 117 -12.41 1.96 -14.32
CA ALA A 117 -11.04 1.63 -13.95
C ALA A 117 -10.98 0.68 -12.74
N ALA A 118 -11.81 0.90 -11.72
CA ALA A 118 -11.91 0.01 -10.56
C ALA A 118 -12.41 -1.40 -10.96
N ALA A 119 -13.43 -1.49 -11.82
CA ALA A 119 -13.94 -2.76 -12.32
C ALA A 119 -12.89 -3.52 -13.15
N ALA A 120 -12.19 -2.82 -14.05
CA ALA A 120 -11.09 -3.39 -14.83
C ALA A 120 -9.96 -3.89 -13.92
N TYR A 121 -9.61 -3.13 -12.89
CA TYR A 121 -8.56 -3.53 -11.94
C TYR A 121 -8.96 -4.75 -11.11
N ALA A 122 -10.24 -4.86 -10.70
CA ALA A 122 -10.75 -6.06 -10.06
C ALA A 122 -10.62 -7.30 -10.97
N ALA A 123 -10.88 -7.17 -12.28
CA ALA A 123 -10.68 -8.25 -13.24
C ALA A 123 -9.19 -8.63 -13.39
N THR A 124 -8.29 -7.65 -13.41
CA THR A 124 -6.83 -7.90 -13.40
C THR A 124 -6.39 -8.68 -12.15
N LEU A 125 -6.95 -8.34 -10.98
CA LEU A 125 -6.68 -9.10 -9.75
C LEU A 125 -7.24 -10.53 -9.86
N ALA A 126 -8.45 -10.71 -10.36
CA ALA A 126 -9.06 -12.03 -10.53
C ALA A 126 -8.18 -12.94 -11.41
N GLU A 127 -7.72 -12.43 -12.55
CA GLU A 127 -6.86 -13.14 -13.48
C GLU A 127 -5.51 -13.50 -12.84
N ALA A 128 -4.81 -12.51 -12.25
CA ALA A 128 -3.47 -12.72 -11.72
C ALA A 128 -3.44 -13.68 -10.52
N PHE A 129 -4.50 -13.68 -9.70
CA PHE A 129 -4.63 -14.59 -8.57
C PHE A 129 -5.29 -15.92 -8.94
N GLY A 130 -5.96 -16.02 -10.10
CA GLY A 130 -6.67 -17.21 -10.54
C GLY A 130 -7.92 -17.50 -9.70
N ILE A 131 -8.61 -16.46 -9.26
CA ILE A 131 -9.77 -16.53 -8.35
C ILE A 131 -10.89 -15.59 -8.82
N GLY A 132 -12.14 -15.93 -8.52
CA GLY A 132 -13.30 -15.07 -8.70
C GLY A 132 -13.76 -14.41 -7.41
N GLN A 133 -14.70 -13.45 -7.50
CA GLN A 133 -15.27 -12.75 -6.34
C GLN A 133 -15.83 -13.70 -5.27
N ALA A 134 -16.36 -14.86 -5.69
CA ALA A 134 -16.94 -15.88 -4.82
C ALA A 134 -15.89 -16.67 -4.01
N ASP A 135 -14.62 -16.69 -4.44
CA ASP A 135 -13.54 -17.40 -3.75
C ASP A 135 -12.95 -16.60 -2.57
N GLY A 136 -13.41 -15.36 -2.38
CA GLY A 136 -12.92 -14.43 -1.37
C GLY A 136 -11.84 -13.48 -1.90
N PRO A 137 -11.37 -12.53 -1.05
CA PRO A 137 -10.42 -11.50 -1.47
C PRO A 137 -9.04 -12.06 -1.87
N PRO A 138 -8.37 -11.46 -2.88
CA PRO A 138 -7.00 -11.81 -3.24
C PRO A 138 -6.06 -11.61 -2.05
N ARG A 139 -5.29 -12.65 -1.75
CA ARG A 139 -4.38 -12.67 -0.60
C ARG A 139 -2.97 -12.29 -1.01
N PHE A 140 -2.64 -11.02 -0.88
CA PHE A 140 -1.29 -10.49 -1.10
C PHE A 140 -0.30 -11.02 -0.07
N ASP A 141 0.95 -11.19 -0.51
CA ASP A 141 2.07 -11.54 0.37
C ASP A 141 2.51 -10.35 1.20
N LEU A 142 2.53 -9.16 0.60
CA LEU A 142 2.83 -7.90 1.26
C LEU A 142 2.00 -6.77 0.65
N ILE A 143 1.38 -5.96 1.50
CA ILE A 143 0.76 -4.69 1.12
C ILE A 143 1.49 -3.55 1.84
N LEU A 144 2.05 -2.62 1.07
CA LEU A 144 2.59 -1.37 1.58
C LEU A 144 1.46 -0.34 1.71
N LEU A 145 1.43 0.39 2.82
CA LEU A 145 0.42 1.39 3.12
C LEU A 145 1.06 2.67 3.67
N GLY A 146 0.41 3.80 3.40
CA GLY A 146 0.73 5.09 4.01
C GLY A 146 -0.36 5.53 4.99
N LEU A 147 -0.08 6.59 5.75
CA LEU A 147 -1.03 7.25 6.64
C LEU A 147 -1.21 8.72 6.25
N GLY A 148 -2.46 9.10 6.00
CA GLY A 148 -2.87 10.49 5.84
C GLY A 148 -2.92 11.25 7.18
N GLU A 149 -2.82 12.58 7.12
CA GLU A 149 -2.96 13.45 8.33
C GLU A 149 -4.37 13.40 8.91
N ASP A 150 -5.35 13.05 8.08
CA ASP A 150 -6.75 12.79 8.42
C ASP A 150 -6.99 11.32 8.86
N GLY A 151 -5.96 10.48 8.87
CA GLY A 151 -6.06 9.06 9.20
C GLY A 151 -6.52 8.14 8.06
N HIS A 152 -6.60 8.64 6.82
CA HIS A 152 -6.82 7.77 5.67
C HIS A 152 -5.64 6.82 5.43
N THR A 153 -5.91 5.73 4.72
CA THR A 153 -4.87 4.89 4.11
C THR A 153 -5.30 4.51 2.71
N ALA A 154 -4.34 4.27 1.82
CA ALA A 154 -4.60 4.14 0.38
C ALA A 154 -5.47 5.33 -0.08
N SER A 155 -6.62 5.08 -0.70
CA SER A 155 -7.62 6.12 -0.95
C SER A 155 -8.95 5.85 -0.21
N LEU A 156 -8.87 5.27 0.99
CA LEU A 156 -9.99 5.11 1.93
C LEU A 156 -10.06 6.33 2.87
N PHE A 157 -10.77 7.38 2.45
CA PHE A 157 -10.84 8.65 3.17
C PHE A 157 -11.93 8.68 4.25
N PRO A 158 -11.74 9.43 5.36
CA PRO A 158 -12.77 9.68 6.37
C PRO A 158 -14.12 10.09 5.77
N GLY A 159 -15.20 9.50 6.26
CA GLY A 159 -16.57 9.77 5.80
C GLY A 159 -16.92 9.32 4.37
N ALA A 160 -16.00 8.73 3.61
CA ALA A 160 -16.27 8.32 2.23
C ALA A 160 -17.13 7.04 2.16
N ALA A 161 -18.00 6.94 1.16
CA ALA A 161 -18.83 5.75 0.93
C ALA A 161 -18.00 4.48 0.63
N SER A 162 -16.76 4.63 0.14
CA SER A 162 -15.82 3.51 -0.05
C SER A 162 -15.49 2.80 1.27
N LEU A 163 -15.64 3.49 2.41
CA LEU A 163 -15.54 2.90 3.74
C LEU A 163 -16.71 1.99 4.09
N ALA A 164 -17.78 1.84 3.32
CA ALA A 164 -18.83 0.86 3.63
C ALA A 164 -18.65 -0.45 2.84
N VAL A 165 -17.76 -0.45 1.85
CA VAL A 165 -17.65 -1.54 0.88
C VAL A 165 -17.03 -2.77 1.52
N THR A 166 -17.72 -3.90 1.38
CA THR A 166 -17.31 -5.22 1.89
C THR A 166 -17.44 -6.33 0.85
N ASP A 167 -18.13 -6.06 -0.26
CA ASP A 167 -18.53 -7.03 -1.29
C ASP A 167 -17.66 -6.98 -2.56
N ARG A 168 -16.76 -6.00 -2.65
CA ARG A 168 -15.89 -5.75 -3.82
C ARG A 168 -14.45 -5.58 -3.39
N TRP A 169 -13.52 -5.98 -4.26
CA TRP A 169 -12.08 -5.86 -3.99
C TRP A 169 -11.52 -4.47 -4.30
N VAL A 170 -12.09 -3.79 -5.30
CA VAL A 170 -11.64 -2.50 -5.80
C VAL A 170 -12.83 -1.59 -6.02
N VAL A 171 -12.72 -0.31 -5.66
CA VAL A 171 -13.76 0.69 -5.88
C VAL A 171 -13.18 2.04 -6.30
N ALA A 172 -14.00 2.86 -6.96
CA ALA A 172 -13.76 4.28 -7.04
C ALA A 172 -13.95 4.93 -5.67
N SER A 173 -13.13 5.94 -5.38
CA SER A 173 -13.17 6.71 -4.14
C SER A 173 -13.14 8.20 -4.49
N PRO A 174 -13.78 9.08 -3.69
CA PRO A 174 -13.72 10.51 -3.94
C PRO A 174 -12.28 11.04 -3.86
N PRO A 175 -12.05 12.27 -4.37
CA PRO A 175 -10.81 12.98 -4.11
C PRO A 175 -10.47 13.05 -2.62
N GLY A 176 -9.18 12.97 -2.31
CA GLY A 176 -8.67 13.26 -0.97
C GLY A 176 -8.65 14.75 -0.67
N ALA A 177 -8.13 15.12 0.51
CA ALA A 177 -8.04 16.51 0.94
C ALA A 177 -6.88 17.29 0.28
N THR A 178 -5.91 16.61 -0.34
CA THR A 178 -4.72 17.23 -0.94
C THR A 178 -4.71 17.15 -2.46
N PRO A 179 -4.25 18.21 -3.17
CA PRO A 179 -4.11 18.19 -4.62
C PRO A 179 -3.24 17.04 -5.15
N PRO A 180 -3.53 16.53 -6.36
CA PRO A 180 -4.68 16.87 -7.20
C PRO A 180 -5.98 16.29 -6.64
N LEU A 181 -7.05 17.11 -6.65
CA LEU A 181 -8.40 16.76 -6.21
C LEU A 181 -9.14 15.99 -7.31
N VAL A 182 -8.70 14.76 -7.53
CA VAL A 182 -9.25 13.84 -8.54
C VAL A 182 -9.71 12.56 -7.89
N GLU A 183 -10.68 11.89 -8.52
CA GLU A 183 -11.11 10.56 -8.10
C GLU A 183 -9.94 9.60 -7.98
N ARG A 184 -10.13 8.57 -7.16
CA ARG A 184 -9.14 7.54 -6.89
C ARG A 184 -9.72 6.17 -7.18
N ILE A 185 -8.86 5.21 -7.46
CA ILE A 185 -9.17 3.78 -7.47
C ILE A 185 -8.46 3.19 -6.26
N THR A 186 -9.14 2.40 -5.44
CA THR A 186 -8.56 1.85 -4.21
C THR A 186 -8.96 0.41 -4.01
N LEU A 187 -8.02 -0.38 -3.49
CA LEU A 187 -8.36 -1.63 -2.83
C LEU A 187 -9.20 -1.34 -1.57
N THR A 188 -10.03 -2.30 -1.20
CA THR A 188 -10.96 -2.20 -0.07
C THR A 188 -10.44 -2.93 1.16
N PHE A 189 -11.08 -2.72 2.33
CA PHE A 189 -10.73 -3.41 3.56
C PHE A 189 -10.75 -4.96 3.45
N PRO A 190 -11.71 -5.60 2.75
CA PRO A 190 -11.62 -7.04 2.48
C PRO A 190 -10.26 -7.49 1.93
N VAL A 191 -9.67 -6.72 1.01
CA VAL A 191 -8.36 -7.05 0.41
C VAL A 191 -7.23 -6.77 1.40
N PHE A 192 -7.23 -5.60 2.04
CA PHE A 192 -6.21 -5.25 3.03
C PHE A 192 -6.18 -6.23 4.21
N ASN A 193 -7.35 -6.69 4.67
CA ASN A 193 -7.47 -7.57 5.81
C ASN A 193 -7.27 -9.06 5.47
N ALA A 194 -7.19 -9.40 4.17
CA ALA A 194 -6.81 -10.73 3.71
C ALA A 194 -5.29 -10.91 3.55
N ALA A 195 -4.53 -9.81 3.52
CA ALA A 195 -3.08 -9.82 3.31
C ALA A 195 -2.33 -10.68 4.34
N ARG A 196 -1.24 -11.31 3.90
CA ARG A 196 -0.32 -12.05 4.80
C ARG A 196 0.49 -11.09 5.67
N GLU A 197 1.02 -10.03 5.05
CA GLU A 197 1.72 -8.94 5.72
C GLU A 197 1.14 -7.60 5.23
N ALA A 198 0.75 -6.73 6.16
CA ALA A 198 0.46 -5.33 5.90
C ALA A 198 1.51 -4.46 6.61
N LEU A 199 2.10 -3.52 5.87
CA LEU A 199 3.22 -2.70 6.32
C LEU A 199 2.91 -1.22 6.11
N PHE A 200 2.63 -0.51 7.20
CA PHE A 200 2.51 0.94 7.20
C PHE A 200 3.88 1.60 7.26
N LEU A 201 4.10 2.57 6.38
CA LEU A 201 5.29 3.41 6.33
C LEU A 201 4.88 4.85 6.66
N VAL A 202 5.23 5.34 7.85
CA VAL A 202 4.75 6.62 8.36
C VAL A 202 5.93 7.48 8.83
N SER A 203 6.19 8.58 8.14
CA SER A 203 7.29 9.49 8.44
C SER A 203 6.80 10.93 8.53
N GLY A 204 7.34 11.67 9.49
CA GLY A 204 7.10 13.09 9.66
C GLY A 204 6.12 13.45 10.79
N GLU A 205 6.38 14.59 11.44
CA GLU A 205 5.60 15.09 12.58
C GLU A 205 4.14 15.38 12.23
N ASN A 206 3.85 15.77 10.99
CA ASN A 206 2.49 15.98 10.49
C ASN A 206 1.62 14.71 10.57
N LYS A 207 2.21 13.53 10.74
CA LYS A 207 1.49 12.26 10.91
C LYS A 207 1.22 11.89 12.37
N ALA A 208 1.84 12.59 13.33
CA ALA A 208 1.88 12.13 14.71
C ALA A 208 0.51 12.08 15.39
N GLU A 209 -0.37 13.03 15.08
CA GLU A 209 -1.73 13.04 15.62
C GLU A 209 -2.56 11.88 15.07
N ALA A 210 -2.59 11.72 13.75
CA ALA A 210 -3.30 10.62 13.10
C ALA A 210 -2.77 9.25 13.57
N LEU A 211 -1.46 9.11 13.72
CA LEU A 211 -0.83 7.87 14.16
C LEU A 211 -1.25 7.53 15.60
N ARG A 212 -1.18 8.49 16.52
CA ARG A 212 -1.66 8.32 17.90
C ARG A 212 -3.13 7.93 17.92
N ASP A 213 -3.97 8.64 17.17
CA ASP A 213 -5.40 8.33 17.14
C ASP A 213 -5.66 6.92 16.63
N VAL A 214 -4.97 6.50 15.56
CA VAL A 214 -5.10 5.16 14.98
C VAL A 214 -4.66 4.05 15.95
N LEU A 215 -3.54 4.24 16.65
CA LEU A 215 -2.94 3.20 17.50
C LEU A 215 -3.50 3.17 18.92
N GLU A 216 -3.87 4.32 19.47
CA GLU A 216 -4.23 4.47 20.90
C GLU A 216 -5.66 5.00 21.11
N GLY A 217 -6.24 5.69 20.11
CA GLY A 217 -7.47 6.47 20.27
C GLY A 217 -8.80 5.72 20.05
N GLN A 218 -8.77 4.43 19.68
CA GLN A 218 -9.95 3.61 19.36
C GLN A 218 -11.00 4.29 18.44
N PRO A 219 -10.59 4.88 17.30
CA PRO A 219 -11.47 5.66 16.43
C PRO A 219 -12.46 4.77 15.67
N THR A 220 -13.59 5.36 15.25
CA THR A 220 -14.51 4.70 14.31
C THR A 220 -13.89 4.59 12.91
N ARG A 221 -14.50 3.76 12.05
CA ARG A 221 -14.05 3.54 10.67
C ARG A 221 -14.08 4.81 9.85
N GLU A 222 -15.07 5.65 10.12
CA GLU A 222 -15.34 6.92 9.46
C GLU A 222 -14.37 8.01 9.91
N GLN A 223 -13.81 7.90 11.13
CA GLN A 223 -12.88 8.89 11.70
C GLN A 223 -11.44 8.64 11.27
N ARG A 224 -10.96 7.38 11.40
CA ARG A 224 -9.58 7.00 11.07
C ARG A 224 -9.57 5.65 10.33
N PRO A 225 -9.79 5.65 9.01
CA PRO A 225 -9.84 4.43 8.19
C PRO A 225 -8.63 3.50 8.39
N ALA A 226 -7.43 4.04 8.59
CA ALA A 226 -6.22 3.24 8.79
C ALA A 226 -6.32 2.30 10.01
N ALA A 227 -7.08 2.65 11.05
CA ALA A 227 -7.30 1.81 12.23
C ALA A 227 -8.12 0.53 11.95
N TRP A 228 -8.69 0.42 10.74
CA TRP A 228 -9.52 -0.70 10.30
C TRP A 228 -8.81 -1.64 9.31
N VAL A 229 -7.54 -1.35 8.99
CA VAL A 229 -6.64 -2.34 8.43
C VAL A 229 -6.18 -3.27 9.55
N ARG A 230 -6.80 -4.44 9.63
CA ARG A 230 -6.62 -5.47 10.64
C ARG A 230 -6.57 -6.83 9.93
N PRO A 231 -5.42 -7.22 9.36
CA PRO A 231 -5.23 -8.55 8.78
C PRO A 231 -5.74 -9.65 9.72
N VAL A 232 -6.62 -10.51 9.23
CA VAL A 232 -7.31 -11.53 10.05
C VAL A 232 -6.34 -12.66 10.40
N ASP A 233 -5.73 -13.25 9.37
CA ASP A 233 -4.71 -14.32 9.46
C ASP A 233 -3.35 -13.84 8.91
N GLY A 234 -3.02 -12.59 9.23
CA GLY A 234 -1.81 -11.93 8.77
C GLY A 234 -1.17 -11.08 9.86
N THR A 235 -0.04 -10.45 9.52
CA THR A 235 0.66 -9.54 10.43
C THR A 235 0.46 -8.10 9.98
N LEU A 236 0.38 -7.21 10.96
CA LEU A 236 0.36 -5.76 10.76
C LEU A 236 1.59 -5.15 11.42
N THR A 237 2.42 -4.49 10.63
CA THR A 237 3.62 -3.77 11.09
C THR A 237 3.49 -2.29 10.78
N TRP A 238 3.81 -1.46 11.75
CA TRP A 238 3.97 -0.02 11.62
C TRP A 238 5.45 0.31 11.69
N LEU A 239 6.06 0.67 10.56
CA LEU A 239 7.34 1.36 10.55
C LEU A 239 7.06 2.85 10.62
N VAL A 240 7.49 3.47 11.71
CA VAL A 240 7.28 4.88 12.01
C VAL A 240 8.63 5.54 12.27
N ASP A 241 8.84 6.81 11.93
CA ASP A 241 10.03 7.54 12.40
C ASP A 241 9.77 8.23 13.75
N GLU A 242 10.83 8.70 14.42
CA GLU A 242 10.72 9.39 15.71
C GLU A 242 9.76 10.59 15.65
N ALA A 243 9.76 11.33 14.54
CA ALA A 243 8.90 12.49 14.34
C ALA A 243 7.40 12.10 14.30
N ALA A 244 7.05 11.07 13.53
CA ALA A 244 5.69 10.53 13.50
C ALA A 244 5.30 9.88 14.83
N ALA A 245 6.23 9.24 15.53
CA ALA A 245 5.98 8.62 16.83
C ALA A 245 5.91 9.61 18.00
N SER A 246 6.16 10.92 17.77
CA SER A 246 6.31 11.93 18.83
C SER A 246 5.13 12.08 19.79
N ARG A 247 3.92 11.67 19.37
CA ARG A 247 2.69 11.71 20.17
C ARG A 247 2.25 10.35 20.73
N LEU A 248 3.00 9.29 20.49
CA LEU A 248 2.72 7.96 21.05
C LEU A 248 3.11 7.91 22.53
N THR A 249 2.33 7.14 23.29
CA THR A 249 2.63 6.87 24.69
C THR A 249 3.86 5.97 24.76
N ARG A 250 4.94 6.46 25.38
CA ARG A 250 6.13 5.63 25.63
C ARG A 250 5.77 4.52 26.61
N SER A 251 5.82 3.27 26.15
CA SER A 251 5.81 2.13 27.06
C SER A 251 7.15 2.15 27.80
N GLY A 252 7.12 2.35 29.12
CA GLY A 252 8.29 2.29 29.99
C GLY A 252 8.84 0.86 30.14
#